data_AF-A0A971SK30-F1
#
_entry.id   AF-A0A971SK30-F1
#
_cell.length_a   1.000
_cell.length_b   1.000
_cell.length_c   1.000
_cell.angle_alpha   90.00
_cell.angle_beta   90.00
_cell.angle_gamma   90.00
#
_symmetry.space_group_name_H-M   'P 1'
#
loop_
_entity.id
_entity.type
_entity.pdbx_description
1 polymer ?
#
loop_
_entity_poly.entity_id
_entity_poly.type
_entity_poly.pdbx_seq_one_letter_code
_entity_poly.pdbx_strand_id
1 'polypeptide(L)' 'MSQYQITVDQELMHRLFLGNNKDSGVAALLESVLNQILQAQATEQLLAEPYERTDKRKGYRN' A
#
# COMPACT_ATOMS: atom_id res chain seq x y z
N MET A 1 5.04 -3.71 17.02
CA MET A 1 4.48 -3.98 15.68
C MET A 1 3.45 -2.92 15.42
N SER A 2 3.63 -2.11 14.38
CA SER A 2 2.73 -1.01 14.00
C SER A 2 1.41 -1.56 13.45
N GLN A 3 0.30 -0.86 13.70
CA GLN A 3 -1.00 -1.14 13.09
C GLN A 3 -1.08 -0.39 11.76
N TYR A 4 -1.36 -1.09 10.67
CA TYR A 4 -1.53 -0.48 9.34
C TYR A 4 -2.99 -0.15 9.09
N GLN A 5 -3.27 1.12 8.78
CA GLN A 5 -4.55 1.54 8.22
C GLN A 5 -4.54 1.20 6.73
N ILE A 6 -5.46 0.35 6.29
CA ILE A 6 -5.57 -0.07 4.89
C ILE A 6 -6.88 0.46 4.32
N THR A 7 -6.81 1.08 3.16
CA THR A 7 -7.97 1.58 2.42
C THR A 7 -8.16 0.72 1.19
N VAL A 8 -9.38 0.22 0.97
CA VAL A 8 -9.72 -0.59 -0.21
C VAL A 8 -10.79 0.12 -1.00
N ASP A 9 -10.60 0.21 -2.31
CA ASP A 9 -11.55 0.85 -3.21
C ASP A 9 -12.84 0.03 -3.34
N GLN A 10 -13.97 0.72 -3.30
CA GLN A 10 -15.29 0.14 -3.53
C GLN A 10 -15.39 -0.52 -4.91
N GLU A 11 -14.82 0.05 -5.96
CA GLU A 11 -14.85 -0.56 -7.30
C GLU A 11 -14.11 -1.90 -7.32
N LEU A 12 -12.99 -1.98 -6.59
CA LEU A 12 -12.20 -3.18 -6.47
C LEU A 12 -12.98 -4.27 -5.69
N MET A 13 -13.68 -3.88 -4.62
CA MET A 13 -14.62 -4.76 -3.92
C MET A 13 -15.73 -5.26 -4.83
N HIS A 14 -16.33 -4.40 -5.65
CA HIS A 14 -17.38 -4.82 -6.60
C HIS A 14 -16.83 -5.83 -7.61
N ARG A 15 -15.63 -5.60 -8.16
CA ARG A 15 -14.99 -6.54 -9.09
C ARG A 15 -14.67 -7.89 -8.43
N LEU A 16 -14.26 -7.88 -7.17
CA LEU A 16 -13.99 -9.10 -6.40
C LEU A 16 -15.26 -9.94 -6.17
N PHE A 17 -16.35 -9.30 -5.78
CA PHE A 17 -17.58 -10.01 -5.37
C PHE A 17 -18.56 -10.28 -6.52
N LEU A 18 -18.63 -9.38 -7.50
CA LEU A 18 -19.63 -9.40 -8.57
C LEU A 18 -19.02 -9.66 -9.96
N GLY A 19 -17.69 -9.62 -10.08
CA GLY A 19 -17.01 -9.87 -11.35
C GLY A 19 -16.98 -11.34 -11.72
N ASN A 20 -17.14 -11.64 -13.02
CA ASN A 20 -17.05 -13.02 -13.55
C ASN A 20 -15.66 -13.67 -13.40
N ASN A 21 -14.62 -12.89 -13.08
CA ASN A 21 -13.25 -13.35 -12.87
C ASN A 21 -12.75 -13.01 -11.46
N LYS A 22 -13.19 -13.79 -10.47
CA LYS A 22 -12.77 -13.65 -9.06
C LYS A 22 -11.27 -13.59 -8.87
N ASP A 23 -10.49 -14.41 -9.59
CA ASP A 23 -9.03 -14.46 -9.45
C ASP A 23 -8.37 -13.11 -9.78
N SER A 24 -8.88 -12.41 -10.80
CA SER A 24 -8.39 -11.07 -11.16
C SER A 24 -8.73 -10.02 -10.10
N GLY A 25 -9.88 -10.13 -9.44
CA GLY A 25 -10.28 -9.25 -8.34
C GLY A 25 -9.42 -9.48 -7.10
N VAL A 26 -9.13 -10.75 -6.78
CA VAL A 26 -8.26 -11.13 -5.65
C VAL A 26 -6.83 -10.65 -5.89
N ALA A 27 -6.29 -10.83 -7.09
CA ALA A 27 -4.95 -10.37 -7.44
C ALA A 27 -4.82 -8.84 -7.28
N ALA A 28 -5.78 -8.08 -7.80
CA ALA A 28 -5.80 -6.62 -7.64
C ALA A 28 -5.93 -6.18 -6.18
N LEU A 29 -6.72 -6.91 -5.37
CA LEU A 29 -6.86 -6.61 -3.94
C LEU A 29 -5.55 -6.83 -3.21
N LEU A 30 -4.91 -7.99 -3.44
CA LEU A 30 -3.61 -8.30 -2.83
C LEU A 30 -2.56 -7.28 -3.24
N GLU A 31 -2.49 -6.91 -4.51
CA GLU A 31 -1.57 -5.87 -4.98
C GLU A 31 -1.80 -4.54 -4.27
N SER A 32 -3.04 -4.07 -4.18
CA SER A 32 -3.39 -2.81 -3.50
C SER A 32 -3.01 -2.82 -2.02
N VAL A 33 -3.32 -3.90 -1.31
CA VAL A 33 -3.03 -4.07 0.12
C VAL A 33 -1.53 -4.14 0.37
N LEU A 34 -0.80 -4.95 -0.41
CA LEU A 34 0.64 -5.11 -0.26
C LEU A 34 1.39 -3.81 -0.56
N ASN A 35 1.00 -3.09 -1.60
CA ASN A 35 1.61 -1.80 -1.93
C ASN A 35 1.44 -0.78 -0.79
N GLN A 36 0.28 -0.72 -0.13
CA GLN A 36 0.06 0.16 1.02
C GLN A 36 0.94 -0.22 2.21
N ILE A 37 1.07 -1.53 2.51
CA ILE A 37 1.93 -2.00 3.59
C ILE A 37 3.40 -1.66 3.30
N LEU A 38 3.87 -1.92 2.07
CA LEU A 38 5.24 -1.62 1.67
C LEU A 38 5.55 -0.12 1.73
N GLN A 39 4.60 0.73 1.33
CA GLN A 39 4.74 2.19 1.45
C GLN A 39 4.83 2.62 2.91
N ALA A 40 3.92 2.14 3.77
CA ALA A 40 3.95 2.47 5.19
C ALA A 40 5.27 2.03 5.86
N GLN A 41 5.76 0.84 5.53
CA GLN A 41 7.06 0.34 6.01
C GLN A 41 8.22 1.19 5.49
N ALA A 42 8.19 1.59 4.22
CA ALA A 42 9.23 2.43 3.64
C ALA A 42 9.28 3.81 4.32
N THR A 43 8.13 4.45 4.54
CA THR A 43 8.04 5.72 5.27
C THR A 43 8.50 5.56 6.71
N GLU A 44 8.08 4.51 7.42
CA GLU A 44 8.50 4.26 8.81
C GLU A 44 10.01 4.06 8.92
N GLN A 45 10.59 3.29 8.00
CA GLN A 45 12.03 3.03 7.98
C GLN A 45 12.83 4.28 7.63
N LEU A 46 12.37 5.04 6.63
CA LEU A 46 13.07 6.25 6.17
C LEU A 46 12.79 7.46 7.05
N LEU A 47 11.76 7.44 7.90
CA LEU A 47 11.23 8.60 8.64
C LEU A 47 10.93 9.80 7.73
N ALA A 48 10.47 9.52 6.51
CA ALA A 48 10.13 10.51 5.51
C ALA A 48 9.18 9.91 4.47
N GLU A 49 8.21 10.71 4.02
CA GLU A 49 7.32 10.37 2.92
C GLU A 49 8.04 10.39 1.56
N PRO A 50 7.44 9.83 0.49
CA PRO A 50 7.97 9.92 -0.86
C PRO A 50 8.27 11.37 -1.24
N TYR A 51 9.49 11.61 -1.72
CA TYR A 51 10.03 12.92 -2.10
C TYR A 51 10.16 13.94 -0.96
N GLU A 52 9.82 13.58 0.28
CA GLU A 52 9.96 14.46 1.43
C GLU A 52 11.44 14.60 1.84
N ARG A 53 11.84 15.85 2.12
CA ARG A 53 13.17 16.18 2.63
C ARG A 53 13.02 16.61 4.08
N THR A 54 13.47 15.76 5.00
CA THR A 54 13.46 16.04 6.44
C THR A 54 14.84 15.74 7.00
N ASP A 55 15.24 16.47 8.04
CA ASP A 55 16.52 16.22 8.73
C ASP A 55 16.52 14.87 9.47
N LYS A 56 15.34 14.31 9.75
CA LYS A 56 15.15 13.02 10.41
C LYS A 56 15.27 11.84 9.45
N ARG A 57 15.35 12.09 8.14
CA ARG A 57 15.36 11.06 7.11
C ARG A 57 16.59 10.16 7.25
N LYS A 58 16.38 8.85 7.34
CA LYS A 58 17.43 7.85 7.59
C LYS A 58 17.99 7.16 6.35
N GLY A 59 17.64 7.62 5.15
CA GLY A 59 18.16 7.02 3.92
C GLY A 59 17.91 7.88 2.69
N TYR A 60 18.99 8.12 1.94
CA TYR A 60 18.93 8.58 0.56
C TYR A 60 19.20 7.35 -0.30
N ARG A 61 18.19 6.93 -1.07
CA ARG A 61 18.42 5.97 -2.14
C ARG A 61 19.10 6.76 -3.25
N ASN A 62 20.34 6.38 -3.59
CA ASN A 62 21.11 6.96 -4.71
C ASN A 62 20.30 6.98 -5.99
#